data_AF-A0A8K0UFX2-F1
#
_entry.id   AF-A0A8K0UFX2-F1
#
_cell.length_a   1.000
_cell.length_b   1.000
_cell.length_c   1.000
_cell.angle_alpha   90.00
_cell.angle_beta   90.00
_cell.angle_gamma   90.00
#
_symmetry.space_group_name_H-M   'P 1'
#
loop_
_entity.id
_entity.type
_entity.pdbx_description
1 polymer ?
#
loop_
_entity_poly.entity_id
_entity_poly.type
_entity_poly.pdbx_seq_one_letter_code
_entity_poly.pdbx_strand_id
1 'polypeptide(L)'
;MFRLFHPYARPSARPRAAANSSKAANATRPATREDERYTVPGGPPLTRSFSSFSFIGPTRNDPQVSRRLRREGSAFIATSTESTQEPSESDSDSYRSSDTQPSSNCPPKQSSSKRPPRRRGHFSAVASDSEDEPDILPPSARATPATSGTSKPTKAQREATNADRHRRKAAKADQGQRAREKGTSRTWKGQRLYEETIRRTEAERAERAREADEAFRPLETESVNRQRRREAEEAAAAHLAAEMRRREAEEAARRVAEQERKRAAFWEGLRREQARIAQEQAERQRAARERAERQRAEEEAERDRLRREKAEKDAQDRLRKEREAQQVQASAEAWYKAYNAKWAMIQDTNSAVPPLLFSEIPWPLPTIVQSIADINYEAVKFFVFYPTRPGFEGAPNKKRVRSDMLKFHPDKFVNTTLPRVHPADREAVAEAGLLVSKILSQILTEAR
;
A
#
# COMPACT_ATOMS: atom_id res chain seq x y z
N MET A 1 65.92 -0.20 -14.66
CA MET A 1 66.44 1.12 -14.26
C MET A 1 65.64 2.18 -14.99
N PHE A 2 64.92 3.00 -14.21
CA PHE A 2 64.58 4.43 -14.39
C PHE A 2 64.15 4.94 -15.79
N ARG A 3 63.08 5.74 -15.99
CA ARG A 3 62.12 6.43 -15.11
C ARG A 3 60.97 6.94 -15.99
N LEU A 4 59.73 6.70 -15.55
CA LEU A 4 58.52 7.34 -16.05
C LEU A 4 58.48 8.81 -15.63
N PHE A 5 58.11 9.72 -16.53
CA PHE A 5 57.68 11.08 -16.22
C PHE A 5 56.28 11.30 -16.83
N HIS A 6 55.29 11.41 -15.96
CA HIS A 6 53.95 11.93 -16.24
C HIS A 6 53.70 13.04 -15.22
N PRO A 7 53.56 14.30 -15.65
CA PRO A 7 53.08 15.34 -14.76
C PRO A 7 51.81 15.97 -15.36
N TYR A 8 50.64 15.47 -14.96
CA TYR A 8 49.48 16.36 -14.81
C TYR A 8 48.68 15.88 -13.59
N ALA A 9 48.91 16.62 -12.51
CA ALA A 9 48.28 16.46 -11.22
C ALA A 9 46.77 16.67 -11.33
N ARG A 10 46.02 15.73 -10.76
CA ARG A 10 44.60 15.88 -10.45
C ARG A 10 44.43 16.95 -9.36
N PRO A 11 43.51 17.91 -9.51
CA PRO A 11 43.18 18.82 -8.43
C PRO A 11 42.41 18.08 -7.32
N SER A 12 42.90 18.29 -6.10
CA SER A 12 42.30 17.99 -4.80
C SER A 12 40.78 18.20 -4.78
N ALA A 13 40.05 17.11 -4.53
CA ALA A 13 38.66 17.17 -4.09
C ALA A 13 38.62 17.71 -2.66
N ARG A 14 38.15 18.95 -2.50
CA ARG A 14 37.80 19.50 -1.20
C ARG A 14 36.57 18.76 -0.63
N PRO A 15 36.53 18.43 0.67
CA PRO A 15 35.35 17.87 1.28
C PRO A 15 34.24 18.93 1.33
N ARG A 16 33.09 18.62 0.72
CA ARG A 16 31.85 19.37 0.90
C ARG A 16 31.42 19.26 2.36
N ALA A 17 31.57 20.36 3.10
CA ALA A 17 30.91 20.54 4.38
C ALA A 17 29.39 20.39 4.17
N ALA A 18 28.79 19.45 4.90
CA ALA A 18 27.36 19.30 4.99
C ALA A 18 26.77 20.54 5.67
N ALA A 19 26.13 21.41 4.88
CA ALA A 19 25.24 22.43 5.40
C ALA A 19 23.98 21.73 5.89
N ASN A 20 23.94 21.42 7.18
CA ASN A 20 22.72 21.09 7.91
C ASN A 20 21.79 22.31 7.87
N SER A 21 20.93 22.37 6.86
CA SER A 21 19.75 23.25 6.83
C SER A 21 18.74 22.71 7.85
N SER A 22 18.94 23.07 9.12
CA SER A 22 17.90 22.99 10.15
C SER A 22 16.75 23.90 9.73
N LYS A 23 15.72 23.29 9.14
CA LYS A 23 14.43 23.90 8.88
C LYS A 23 13.80 24.17 10.25
N ALA A 24 14.08 25.36 10.80
CA ALA A 24 13.51 25.82 12.04
C ALA A 24 11.99 25.78 11.93
N ALA A 25 11.36 25.01 12.83
CA ALA A 25 9.93 25.02 13.02
C ALA A 25 9.49 26.46 13.27
N ASN A 26 8.53 26.92 12.46
CA ASN A 26 7.90 28.21 12.59
C ASN A 26 7.01 28.18 13.85
N ALA A 27 7.64 28.32 15.01
CA ALA A 27 6.96 28.42 16.29
C ALA A 27 6.25 29.79 16.33
N THR A 28 4.95 29.75 16.11
CA THR A 28 4.05 30.90 16.27
C THR A 28 4.26 31.46 17.68
N ARG A 29 4.85 32.65 17.74
CA ARG A 29 5.09 33.39 18.98
C ARG A 29 3.72 33.69 19.61
N PRO A 30 3.46 33.36 20.89
CA PRO A 30 2.20 33.73 21.53
C PRO A 30 2.10 35.26 21.58
N ALA A 31 0.93 35.78 21.23
CA ALA A 31 0.64 37.22 21.17
C ALA A 31 1.01 37.87 22.51
N THR A 32 1.90 38.86 22.47
CA THR A 32 2.26 39.65 23.64
C THR A 32 1.16 40.66 23.93
N ARG A 33 0.96 41.00 25.21
CA ARG A 33 -0.05 41.94 25.73
C ARG A 33 -0.04 43.35 25.10
N GLU A 34 0.98 43.67 24.30
CA GLU A 34 1.07 44.91 23.53
C GLU A 34 0.29 44.87 22.21
N ASP A 35 0.04 43.68 21.63
CA ASP A 35 -0.72 43.53 20.37
C ASP A 35 -2.24 43.74 20.56
N GLU A 36 -2.75 43.66 21.80
CA GLU A 36 -4.16 43.92 22.11
C GLU A 36 -4.54 45.41 22.08
N ARG A 37 -3.57 46.34 22.07
CA ARG A 37 -3.86 47.79 22.08
C ARG A 37 -4.13 48.39 20.70
N TYR A 38 -3.96 47.63 19.62
CA TYR A 38 -4.14 48.13 18.25
C TYR A 38 -5.31 47.49 17.50
N THR A 39 -6.13 46.68 18.16
CA THR A 39 -7.31 46.06 17.53
C THR A 39 -8.55 46.91 17.78
N VAL A 40 -8.95 47.68 16.77
CA VAL A 40 -10.24 48.38 16.78
C VAL A 40 -11.36 47.33 16.76
N PRO A 41 -12.34 47.37 17.68
CA PRO A 41 -13.43 46.40 17.69
C PRO A 41 -14.28 46.53 16.42
N GLY A 42 -14.30 45.48 15.59
CA GLY A 42 -15.14 45.37 14.39
C GLY A 42 -14.42 45.42 13.04
N GLY A 43 -13.08 45.51 13.00
CA GLY A 43 -12.31 45.50 11.74
C GLY A 43 -11.77 44.11 11.35
N PRO A 44 -11.76 43.73 10.06
CA PRO A 44 -11.09 42.51 9.60
C PRO A 44 -9.57 42.59 9.83
N PRO A 45 -8.89 41.47 10.13
CA PRO A 45 -7.46 41.47 10.47
C PRO A 45 -6.62 41.94 9.29
N LEU A 46 -5.89 43.04 9.48
CA LEU A 46 -4.93 43.58 8.52
C LEU A 46 -3.74 42.62 8.43
N THR A 47 -3.73 41.73 7.43
CA THR A 47 -2.54 40.98 7.08
C THR A 47 -1.51 41.93 6.48
N ARG A 48 -0.39 42.03 7.20
CA ARG A 48 0.73 42.91 6.92
C ARG A 48 1.54 42.37 5.73
N SER A 49 1.13 42.71 4.52
CA SER A 49 1.95 42.56 3.31
C SER A 49 1.59 43.65 2.28
N PHE A 50 2.00 44.88 2.55
CA PHE A 50 2.06 45.95 1.57
C PHE A 50 3.54 46.27 1.29
N SER A 51 4.08 45.66 0.24
CA SER A 51 5.35 46.00 -0.37
C SER A 51 5.24 45.80 -1.87
N SER A 52 4.83 46.85 -2.58
CA SER A 52 5.29 47.27 -3.92
C SER A 52 4.22 48.14 -4.57
N PHE A 53 4.26 49.42 -4.20
CA PHE A 53 3.60 50.49 -4.92
C PHE A 53 4.55 50.88 -6.08
N SER A 54 4.25 50.41 -7.29
CA SER A 54 4.97 50.86 -8.50
C SER A 54 4.09 51.83 -9.28
N PHE A 55 4.56 53.08 -9.21
CA PHE A 55 4.41 54.25 -10.06
C PHE A 55 3.59 54.19 -11.36
N ILE A 56 2.90 55.32 -11.57
CA ILE A 56 2.01 55.72 -12.66
C ILE A 56 2.78 56.11 -13.93
N GLY A 57 2.24 55.73 -15.11
CA GLY A 57 2.29 56.50 -16.37
C GLY A 57 2.64 55.71 -17.65
N PRO A 58 2.30 56.19 -18.87
CA PRO A 58 1.06 56.86 -19.27
C PRO A 58 0.37 56.19 -20.50
N THR A 59 -0.87 56.62 -20.70
CA THR A 59 -1.81 56.40 -21.82
C THR A 59 -1.21 56.17 -23.21
N ARG A 60 -1.67 55.12 -23.91
CA ARG A 60 -1.50 54.98 -25.37
C ARG A 60 -2.84 54.70 -26.03
N ASN A 61 -3.13 55.54 -27.01
CA ASN A 61 -4.36 55.69 -27.76
C ASN A 61 -4.88 54.41 -28.40
N ASP A 62 -6.20 54.27 -28.28
CA ASP A 62 -7.07 53.33 -28.95
C ASP A 62 -7.62 54.00 -30.23
N PRO A 63 -7.34 53.52 -31.45
CA PRO A 63 -8.00 54.01 -32.65
C PRO A 63 -9.26 53.20 -32.92
N GLN A 64 -10.40 53.86 -32.73
CA GLN A 64 -11.68 53.46 -33.26
C GLN A 64 -11.62 53.17 -34.77
N VAL A 65 -12.11 52.00 -35.18
CA VAL A 65 -12.61 51.80 -36.54
C VAL A 65 -14.00 51.19 -36.47
N SER A 66 -14.96 52.06 -36.73
CA SER A 66 -16.37 51.81 -36.94
C SER A 66 -16.60 50.85 -38.12
N ARG A 67 -17.32 49.75 -37.92
CA ARG A 67 -18.09 49.10 -39.01
C ARG A 67 -19.49 48.68 -38.56
N ARG A 68 -20.40 49.60 -38.90
CA ARG A 68 -21.82 49.50 -39.27
C ARG A 68 -22.51 48.14 -39.24
N LEU A 69 -23.65 48.17 -38.56
CA LEU A 69 -24.88 47.40 -38.77
C LEU A 69 -25.38 47.43 -40.24
N ARG A 70 -25.76 46.25 -40.75
CA ARG A 70 -26.90 45.97 -41.65
C ARG A 70 -27.10 44.43 -41.64
N ARG A 71 -28.17 43.86 -41.06
CA ARG A 71 -29.62 43.88 -41.41
C ARG A 71 -29.99 42.71 -42.34
N GLU A 72 -30.80 41.81 -41.77
CA GLU A 72 -31.87 40.97 -42.36
C GLU A 72 -31.57 39.63 -43.08
N GLY A 73 -32.43 38.66 -42.74
CA GLY A 73 -32.69 37.38 -43.43
C GLY A 73 -31.89 36.21 -42.86
N SER A 74 -32.42 35.04 -42.52
CA SER A 74 -33.75 34.45 -42.66
C SER A 74 -33.74 33.20 -41.77
N ALA A 75 -34.82 32.96 -41.04
CA ALA A 75 -35.09 31.64 -40.49
C ALA A 75 -35.30 30.64 -41.64
N PHE A 76 -34.88 29.39 -41.50
CA PHE A 76 -35.72 28.22 -41.75
C PHE A 76 -35.10 26.95 -41.15
N ILE A 77 -36.02 26.05 -40.83
CA ILE A 77 -35.96 24.94 -39.90
C ILE A 77 -35.23 23.72 -40.49
N ALA A 78 -34.72 22.89 -39.58
CA ALA A 78 -34.13 21.58 -39.76
C ALA A 78 -34.93 20.61 -40.66
N THR A 79 -34.24 19.64 -41.28
CA THR A 79 -34.43 18.19 -41.05
C THR A 79 -33.35 17.36 -41.74
N SER A 80 -33.03 16.25 -41.07
CA SER A 80 -32.12 15.15 -41.35
C SER A 80 -32.16 14.55 -42.76
N THR A 81 -31.04 13.96 -43.19
CA THR A 81 -30.96 12.55 -43.62
C THR A 81 -29.52 12.06 -43.58
N GLU A 82 -29.29 10.98 -42.84
CA GLU A 82 -28.14 10.08 -42.87
C GLU A 82 -27.81 9.63 -44.30
N SER A 83 -26.52 9.51 -44.61
CA SER A 83 -26.04 8.71 -45.74
C SER A 83 -24.83 7.91 -45.29
N THR A 84 -25.14 6.69 -44.87
CA THR A 84 -24.22 5.57 -44.65
C THR A 84 -23.69 5.11 -46.00
N GLN A 85 -22.36 5.06 -46.15
CA GLN A 85 -21.70 4.49 -47.32
C GLN A 85 -20.75 3.39 -46.85
N GLU A 86 -21.18 2.14 -47.03
CA GLU A 86 -20.35 0.94 -47.00
C GLU A 86 -19.39 0.91 -48.20
N PRO A 87 -18.22 0.28 -48.06
CA PRO A 87 -17.54 -0.34 -49.19
C PRO A 87 -17.68 -1.87 -49.13
N SER A 88 -18.25 -2.36 -50.22
CA SER A 88 -18.50 -3.73 -50.63
C SER A 88 -17.24 -4.61 -50.66
N GLU A 89 -17.39 -5.81 -50.11
CA GLU A 89 -16.63 -7.01 -50.46
C GLU A 89 -16.89 -7.40 -51.92
N SER A 90 -15.82 -7.67 -52.67
CA SER A 90 -15.92 -8.44 -53.90
C SER A 90 -14.62 -9.22 -54.13
N ASP A 91 -14.77 -10.52 -54.01
CA ASP A 91 -13.84 -11.57 -54.42
C ASP A 91 -13.30 -11.37 -55.84
N SER A 92 -12.02 -11.67 -56.01
CA SER A 92 -11.44 -12.05 -57.31
C SER A 92 -10.20 -12.90 -57.06
N ASP A 93 -10.41 -14.21 -57.05
CA ASP A 93 -9.39 -15.23 -57.24
C ASP A 93 -8.60 -14.97 -58.54
N SER A 94 -7.27 -15.04 -58.45
CA SER A 94 -6.39 -15.28 -59.60
C SER A 94 -5.00 -15.74 -59.14
N TYR A 95 -4.89 -17.06 -58.98
CA TYR A 95 -3.71 -17.89 -59.26
C TYR A 95 -2.50 -17.20 -59.90
N ARG A 96 -1.31 -17.30 -59.26
CA ARG A 96 -0.11 -17.86 -59.93
C ARG A 96 0.96 -18.33 -58.94
N SER A 97 1.20 -19.64 -58.99
CA SER A 97 2.29 -20.39 -58.36
C SER A 97 3.69 -19.96 -58.85
N SER A 98 4.64 -19.98 -57.93
CA SER A 98 5.93 -20.70 -58.08
C SER A 98 6.54 -20.84 -56.69
N ASP A 99 6.42 -22.02 -56.08
CA ASP A 99 7.45 -23.08 -56.07
C ASP A 99 8.81 -22.62 -55.51
N THR A 100 9.05 -22.91 -54.22
CA THR A 100 10.39 -23.28 -53.75
C THR A 100 10.23 -24.30 -52.63
N GLN A 101 10.59 -25.54 -52.95
CA GLN A 101 10.45 -26.72 -52.12
C GLN A 101 11.40 -26.75 -50.91
N PRO A 102 11.08 -27.56 -49.87
CA PRO A 102 11.91 -27.79 -48.70
C PRO A 102 12.95 -28.89 -48.95
N SER A 103 14.15 -28.72 -48.40
CA SER A 103 15.17 -29.79 -48.36
C SER A 103 15.48 -30.18 -46.92
N SER A 104 15.43 -31.48 -46.71
CA SER A 104 15.59 -32.24 -45.48
C SER A 104 17.03 -32.70 -45.27
N ASN A 105 17.30 -33.17 -44.04
CA ASN A 105 18.42 -34.02 -43.61
C ASN A 105 19.81 -33.33 -43.55
N CYS A 106 20.63 -33.43 -42.50
CA CYS A 106 20.86 -34.51 -41.53
C CYS A 106 21.71 -33.96 -40.35
N PRO A 107 21.92 -34.72 -39.25
CA PRO A 107 22.54 -34.29 -37.99
C PRO A 107 24.07 -34.46 -37.98
N PRO A 108 24.77 -33.99 -36.93
CA PRO A 108 25.41 -34.98 -36.05
C PRO A 108 25.58 -34.61 -34.55
N LYS A 109 25.55 -35.67 -33.74
CA LYS A 109 26.44 -36.06 -32.63
C LYS A 109 26.69 -35.10 -31.44
N GLN A 110 26.04 -35.50 -30.34
CA GLN A 110 26.60 -35.77 -29.01
C GLN A 110 28.10 -35.48 -28.78
N SER A 111 28.41 -34.59 -27.83
CA SER A 111 29.48 -34.83 -26.85
C SER A 111 29.28 -33.98 -25.57
N SER A 112 29.13 -34.70 -24.46
CA SER A 112 29.63 -34.42 -23.11
C SER A 112 29.93 -32.98 -22.67
N SER A 113 29.18 -32.48 -21.67
CA SER A 113 29.75 -31.66 -20.59
C SER A 113 28.85 -31.60 -19.34
N LYS A 114 29.28 -32.36 -18.32
CA LYS A 114 29.35 -32.00 -16.88
C LYS A 114 28.26 -31.12 -16.24
N ARG A 115 27.45 -31.77 -15.39
CA ARG A 115 26.97 -31.31 -14.06
C ARG A 115 28.11 -30.68 -13.20
N PRO A 116 27.87 -29.98 -12.05
CA PRO A 116 26.65 -29.52 -11.34
C PRO A 116 26.84 -28.05 -10.79
N PRO A 117 26.31 -27.57 -9.63
CA PRO A 117 25.07 -27.79 -8.88
C PRO A 117 24.24 -26.50 -8.59
N ARG A 118 23.07 -26.72 -8.00
CA ARG A 118 22.16 -25.79 -7.29
C ARG A 118 22.82 -24.55 -6.63
N ARG A 119 22.32 -23.35 -6.97
CA ARG A 119 22.32 -22.13 -6.11
C ARG A 119 21.09 -22.26 -5.18
N ARG A 120 21.16 -22.43 -3.86
CA ARG A 120 21.69 -21.55 -2.78
C ARG A 120 21.30 -20.08 -2.96
N GLY A 121 20.18 -19.73 -2.33
CA GLY A 121 19.83 -18.34 -2.01
C GLY A 121 20.78 -17.82 -0.94
N HIS A 122 21.41 -16.69 -1.24
CA HIS A 122 22.18 -15.90 -0.30
C HIS A 122 21.22 -14.94 0.43
N PHE A 123 20.98 -15.24 1.70
CA PHE A 123 20.77 -14.25 2.74
C PHE A 123 22.14 -13.94 3.35
N SER A 124 22.50 -12.67 3.42
CA SER A 124 23.68 -12.10 4.09
C SER A 124 23.41 -10.59 4.16
N ALA A 125 23.61 -9.82 5.23
CA ALA A 125 24.26 -9.96 6.54
C ALA A 125 23.47 -8.98 7.48
N VAL A 126 23.64 -8.88 8.80
CA VAL A 126 24.85 -8.48 9.53
C VAL A 126 24.72 -8.93 10.99
N ALA A 127 25.85 -9.39 11.54
CA ALA A 127 26.06 -9.84 12.91
C ALA A 127 26.26 -8.68 13.90
N SER A 128 25.87 -8.94 15.16
CA SER A 128 26.52 -8.58 16.43
C SER A 128 25.69 -9.28 17.52
N ASP A 129 26.13 -10.39 18.11
CA ASP A 129 27.17 -10.51 19.14
C ASP A 129 26.67 -10.00 20.51
N SER A 130 26.18 -10.93 21.34
CA SER A 130 26.35 -10.94 22.80
C SER A 130 25.50 -12.06 23.43
N GLU A 131 26.16 -12.81 24.30
CA GLU A 131 25.77 -14.00 25.04
C GLU A 131 24.58 -13.78 26.00
N ASP A 132 23.78 -14.83 26.23
CA ASP A 132 23.25 -15.23 27.55
C ASP A 132 22.24 -16.40 27.42
N GLU A 133 22.77 -17.60 27.70
CA GLU A 133 22.09 -18.78 28.26
C GLU A 133 21.83 -18.56 29.78
N PRO A 134 21.22 -19.47 30.58
CA PRO A 134 20.46 -20.70 30.27
C PRO A 134 19.16 -20.87 31.08
N ASP A 135 18.50 -22.02 30.85
CA ASP A 135 17.55 -22.76 31.68
C ASP A 135 17.35 -22.32 33.14
N ILE A 136 16.08 -22.06 33.52
CA ILE A 136 15.63 -22.09 34.92
C ILE A 136 14.37 -22.96 35.07
N LEU A 137 14.58 -23.99 35.88
CA LEU A 137 13.69 -25.00 36.43
C LEU A 137 12.47 -24.43 37.20
N PRO A 138 11.44 -25.26 37.47
CA PRO A 138 10.45 -24.97 38.51
C PRO A 138 10.99 -25.36 39.91
N PRO A 139 10.62 -24.65 41.00
CA PRO A 139 10.93 -25.11 42.34
C PRO A 139 9.76 -25.81 43.04
N SER A 140 10.19 -26.79 43.84
CA SER A 140 9.46 -27.71 44.69
C SER A 140 9.55 -27.28 46.17
N ALA A 141 8.56 -27.72 46.95
CA ALA A 141 8.62 -28.10 48.39
C ALA A 141 8.79 -27.08 49.53
N ARG A 142 7.78 -27.07 50.44
CA ARG A 142 7.81 -27.29 51.92
C ARG A 142 6.50 -26.73 52.55
N ALA A 143 5.85 -27.25 53.59
CA ALA A 143 6.04 -28.38 54.50
C ALA A 143 4.67 -28.73 55.17
N THR A 144 4.63 -29.88 55.84
CA THR A 144 3.59 -30.59 56.66
C THR A 144 3.17 -29.82 57.95
N PRO A 145 2.28 -30.33 58.89
CA PRO A 145 1.80 -31.72 59.11
C PRO A 145 0.34 -31.96 59.60
N ALA A 146 0.00 -33.28 59.69
CA ALA A 146 -1.04 -33.93 60.52
C ALA A 146 -2.52 -33.73 60.08
N THR A 147 -3.45 -34.69 60.09
CA THR A 147 -3.69 -35.86 60.96
C THR A 147 -4.77 -36.77 60.31
N SER A 148 -4.68 -38.10 60.50
CA SER A 148 -5.75 -39.15 60.49
C SER A 148 -6.71 -39.22 59.28
N GLY A 149 -6.80 -40.28 58.47
CA GLY A 149 -6.54 -41.69 58.76
C GLY A 149 -7.72 -42.35 59.50
N THR A 150 -8.86 -42.57 58.85
CA THR A 150 -9.89 -43.50 59.36
C THR A 150 -10.08 -44.63 58.35
N SER A 151 -9.30 -45.69 58.57
CA SER A 151 -9.37 -46.95 57.88
C SER A 151 -10.65 -47.70 58.24
N LYS A 152 -11.24 -48.33 57.21
CA LYS A 152 -12.32 -49.30 57.34
C LYS A 152 -11.85 -50.46 58.23
N PRO A 153 -12.64 -50.94 59.21
CA PRO A 153 -12.27 -52.08 60.03
C PRO A 153 -12.29 -53.36 59.20
N THR A 154 -11.15 -54.03 59.18
CA THR A 154 -10.92 -55.31 58.54
C THR A 154 -11.58 -56.45 59.33
N LYS A 155 -11.91 -57.51 58.58
CA LYS A 155 -12.66 -58.72 58.97
C LYS A 155 -12.10 -59.47 60.21
N ALA A 156 -10.90 -59.15 60.68
CA ALA A 156 -10.27 -59.75 61.86
C ALA A 156 -10.71 -59.13 63.21
N GLN A 157 -11.37 -57.95 63.24
CA GLN A 157 -11.87 -57.33 64.48
C GLN A 157 -13.34 -57.64 64.79
N ARG A 158 -14.10 -58.25 63.87
CA ARG A 158 -15.50 -58.68 64.09
C ARG A 158 -15.64 -60.09 64.69
N GLU A 159 -14.56 -60.86 64.76
CA GLU A 159 -14.59 -62.23 65.29
C GLU A 159 -14.24 -62.30 66.79
N ALA A 160 -13.63 -61.27 67.38
CA ALA A 160 -13.30 -61.23 68.81
C ALA A 160 -14.48 -60.80 69.72
N THR A 161 -15.49 -60.09 69.21
CA THR A 161 -16.65 -59.63 70.02
C THR A 161 -17.85 -60.58 69.98
N ASN A 162 -17.85 -61.59 69.10
CA ASN A 162 -18.89 -62.63 69.05
C ASN A 162 -18.58 -63.83 69.96
N ALA A 163 -17.31 -64.04 70.32
CA ALA A 163 -16.89 -65.12 71.23
C ALA A 163 -17.28 -64.86 72.71
N ASP A 164 -17.36 -63.60 73.15
CA ASP A 164 -17.74 -63.25 74.53
C ASP A 164 -19.27 -63.31 74.78
N ARG A 165 -20.07 -63.15 73.73
CA ARG A 165 -21.54 -63.24 73.78
C ARG A 165 -22.05 -64.68 73.89
N HIS A 166 -21.32 -65.65 73.32
CA HIS A 166 -21.63 -67.07 73.46
C HIS A 166 -21.13 -67.68 74.78
N ARG A 167 -20.02 -67.19 75.37
CA ARG A 167 -19.59 -67.60 76.73
C ARG A 167 -20.59 -67.22 77.83
N ARG A 168 -21.24 -66.06 77.74
CA ARG A 168 -22.26 -65.62 78.70
C ARG A 168 -23.61 -66.34 78.57
N LYS A 169 -23.90 -66.96 77.41
CA LYS A 169 -25.12 -67.77 77.21
C LYS A 169 -24.96 -69.25 77.60
N ALA A 170 -23.73 -69.78 77.64
CA ALA A 170 -23.47 -71.14 78.13
C ALA A 170 -23.38 -71.24 79.66
N ALA A 171 -22.93 -70.18 80.37
CA ALA A 171 -22.77 -70.19 81.83
C ALA A 171 -24.07 -69.96 82.64
N LYS A 172 -25.21 -69.67 81.99
CA LYS A 172 -26.53 -69.57 82.65
C LYS A 172 -27.46 -70.76 82.42
N ALA A 173 -27.04 -71.72 81.59
CA ALA A 173 -27.80 -72.95 81.33
C ALA A 173 -27.44 -74.10 82.30
N ASP A 174 -26.32 -74.00 83.04
CA ASP A 174 -25.79 -75.10 83.87
C ASP A 174 -26.04 -74.94 85.39
N GLN A 175 -26.69 -73.86 85.81
CA GLN A 175 -27.02 -73.60 87.23
C GLN A 175 -28.50 -73.87 87.60
N GLY A 176 -29.31 -74.32 86.62
CA GLY A 176 -30.74 -74.60 86.82
C GLY A 176 -31.12 -76.09 86.91
N GLN A 177 -30.24 -77.01 86.49
CA GLN A 177 -30.55 -78.44 86.35
C GLN A 177 -30.01 -79.34 87.49
N ARG A 178 -29.42 -78.79 88.56
CA ARG A 178 -28.85 -79.59 89.68
C ARG A 178 -29.46 -79.33 91.06
N ALA A 179 -30.65 -78.72 91.14
CA ALA A 179 -31.32 -78.41 92.41
C ALA A 179 -32.76 -78.93 92.52
N ARG A 180 -33.19 -79.90 91.70
CA ARG A 180 -34.55 -80.48 91.76
C ARG A 180 -34.60 -82.00 91.69
N GLU A 181 -33.57 -82.66 92.22
CA GLU A 181 -33.60 -84.08 92.52
C GLU A 181 -33.09 -84.28 93.94
N LYS A 182 -34.02 -84.44 94.90
CA LYS A 182 -33.95 -85.31 96.09
C LYS A 182 -34.82 -84.76 97.22
N GLY A 183 -35.74 -85.60 97.67
CA GLY A 183 -36.53 -85.41 98.90
C GLY A 183 -37.91 -84.82 98.62
N THR A 184 -39.02 -85.40 99.06
CA THR A 184 -39.20 -86.43 100.07
C THR A 184 -40.63 -86.94 99.93
N SER A 185 -40.74 -88.25 99.72
CA SER A 185 -41.92 -89.06 99.96
C SER A 185 -42.37 -88.96 101.43
N ARG A 186 -43.69 -89.07 101.68
CA ARG A 186 -44.48 -88.95 102.95
C ARG A 186 -45.22 -87.59 103.03
N THR A 187 -46.53 -87.46 102.82
CA THR A 187 -47.65 -88.16 103.46
C THR A 187 -48.95 -87.91 102.66
N TRP A 188 -49.52 -88.97 102.08
CA TRP A 188 -50.58 -88.94 101.06
C TRP A 188 -52.04 -88.77 101.57
N LYS A 189 -52.30 -87.94 102.58
CA LYS A 189 -53.69 -87.67 103.03
C LYS A 189 -54.07 -86.21 103.29
N GLY A 190 -53.13 -85.26 103.28
CA GLY A 190 -53.42 -83.81 103.30
C GLY A 190 -53.37 -83.12 101.92
N GLN A 191 -52.83 -83.81 100.92
CA GLN A 191 -52.54 -83.25 99.59
C GLN A 191 -53.80 -83.05 98.74
N ARG A 192 -54.85 -83.85 98.94
CA ARG A 192 -56.10 -83.78 98.16
C ARG A 192 -56.95 -82.55 98.48
N LEU A 193 -57.00 -82.14 99.75
CA LEU A 193 -57.71 -80.92 100.18
C LEU A 193 -56.92 -79.66 99.82
N TYR A 194 -55.58 -79.73 99.85
CA TYR A 194 -54.73 -78.63 99.39
C TYR A 194 -54.76 -78.45 97.87
N GLU A 195 -54.74 -79.55 97.09
CA GLU A 195 -54.90 -79.54 95.64
C GLU A 195 -56.28 -79.05 95.20
N GLU A 196 -57.34 -79.30 95.97
CA GLU A 196 -58.68 -78.79 95.68
C GLU A 196 -58.78 -77.28 95.95
N THR A 197 -58.15 -76.78 97.02
CA THR A 197 -58.02 -75.32 97.23
C THR A 197 -57.12 -74.64 96.20
N ILE A 198 -56.06 -75.32 95.72
CA ILE A 198 -55.24 -74.82 94.62
C ILE A 198 -56.03 -74.82 93.32
N ARG A 199 -56.76 -75.88 92.98
CA ARG A 199 -57.61 -75.89 91.77
C ARG A 199 -58.70 -74.84 91.82
N ARG A 200 -59.31 -74.59 92.98
CA ARG A 200 -60.32 -73.54 93.13
C ARG A 200 -59.71 -72.14 93.01
N THR A 201 -58.57 -71.89 93.65
CA THR A 201 -57.87 -70.60 93.51
C THR A 201 -57.24 -70.41 92.14
N GLU A 202 -56.85 -71.48 91.45
CA GLU A 202 -56.39 -71.47 90.06
C GLU A 202 -57.54 -71.27 89.09
N ALA A 203 -58.71 -71.88 89.32
CA ALA A 203 -59.91 -71.63 88.54
C ALA A 203 -60.39 -70.19 88.72
N GLU A 204 -60.45 -69.67 89.95
CA GLU A 204 -60.80 -68.26 90.22
C GLU A 204 -59.74 -67.29 89.67
N ARG A 205 -58.45 -67.66 89.70
CA ARG A 205 -57.39 -66.87 89.02
C ARG A 205 -57.51 -66.94 87.52
N ALA A 206 -57.89 -68.07 86.94
CA ALA A 206 -58.09 -68.24 85.51
C ALA A 206 -59.33 -67.49 85.03
N GLU A 207 -60.39 -67.46 85.84
CA GLU A 207 -61.61 -66.68 85.58
C GLU A 207 -61.33 -65.19 85.69
N ARG A 208 -60.69 -64.73 86.78
CA ARG A 208 -60.22 -63.33 86.88
C ARG A 208 -59.21 -62.97 85.79
N ALA A 209 -58.40 -63.91 85.31
CA ALA A 209 -57.50 -63.67 84.19
C ALA A 209 -58.27 -63.54 82.88
N ARG A 210 -59.34 -64.33 82.65
CA ARG A 210 -60.21 -64.17 81.48
C ARG A 210 -61.00 -62.88 81.54
N GLU A 211 -61.55 -62.52 82.68
CA GLU A 211 -62.25 -61.25 82.88
C GLU A 211 -61.29 -60.06 82.72
N ALA A 212 -60.05 -60.17 83.22
CA ALA A 212 -59.03 -59.14 83.01
C ALA A 212 -58.63 -59.05 81.53
N ASP A 213 -58.47 -60.16 80.83
CA ASP A 213 -58.15 -60.20 79.40
C ASP A 213 -59.31 -59.66 78.54
N GLU A 214 -60.54 -60.00 78.89
CA GLU A 214 -61.77 -59.53 78.23
C GLU A 214 -62.03 -58.05 78.51
N ALA A 215 -61.71 -57.55 79.71
CA ALA A 215 -61.70 -56.13 80.03
C ALA A 215 -60.54 -55.37 79.37
N PHE A 216 -59.42 -56.03 79.05
CA PHE A 216 -58.25 -55.41 78.43
C PHE A 216 -58.34 -55.35 76.89
N ARG A 217 -59.02 -56.30 76.23
CA ARG A 217 -59.27 -56.29 74.78
C ARG A 217 -59.89 -55.02 74.21
N PRO A 218 -60.94 -54.41 74.80
CA PRO A 218 -61.47 -53.15 74.29
C PRO A 218 -60.46 -52.00 74.45
N LEU A 219 -59.62 -52.01 75.48
CA LEU A 219 -58.57 -51.01 75.67
C LEU A 219 -57.39 -51.20 74.69
N GLU A 220 -57.02 -52.44 74.37
CA GLU A 220 -56.02 -52.74 73.34
C GLU A 220 -56.50 -52.33 71.95
N THR A 221 -57.74 -52.68 71.61
CA THR A 221 -58.33 -52.30 70.30
C THR A 221 -58.49 -50.78 70.19
N GLU A 222 -58.87 -50.08 71.27
CA GLU A 222 -58.92 -48.62 71.29
C GLU A 222 -57.51 -48.00 71.19
N SER A 223 -56.51 -48.55 71.88
CA SER A 223 -55.11 -48.10 71.79
C SER A 223 -54.54 -48.27 70.37
N VAL A 224 -54.78 -49.43 69.75
CA VAL A 224 -54.38 -49.72 68.36
C VAL A 224 -55.11 -48.79 67.39
N ASN A 225 -56.40 -48.52 67.61
CA ASN A 225 -57.16 -47.57 66.77
C ASN A 225 -56.68 -46.12 66.94
N ARG A 226 -56.35 -45.68 68.16
CA ARG A 226 -55.73 -44.37 68.41
C ARG A 226 -54.36 -44.27 67.75
N GLN A 227 -53.57 -45.33 67.79
CA GLN A 227 -52.27 -45.38 67.13
C GLN A 227 -52.42 -45.32 65.60
N ARG A 228 -53.30 -46.12 65.01
CA ARG A 228 -53.61 -46.07 63.58
C ARG A 228 -54.12 -44.70 63.14
N ARG A 229 -54.92 -44.04 63.97
CA ARG A 229 -55.41 -42.68 63.70
C ARG A 229 -54.26 -41.66 63.73
N ARG A 230 -53.35 -41.73 64.70
CA ARG A 230 -52.15 -40.89 64.73
C ARG A 230 -51.24 -41.13 63.53
N GLU A 231 -50.99 -42.38 63.19
CA GLU A 231 -50.19 -42.74 62.01
C GLU A 231 -50.85 -42.26 60.71
N ALA A 232 -52.18 -42.34 60.60
CA ALA A 232 -52.92 -41.80 59.46
C ALA A 232 -52.87 -40.25 59.40
N GLU A 233 -53.02 -39.58 60.55
CA GLU A 233 -52.92 -38.11 60.66
C GLU A 233 -51.49 -37.63 60.36
N GLU A 234 -50.46 -38.33 60.85
CA GLU A 234 -49.05 -38.07 60.55
C GLU A 234 -48.72 -38.34 59.08
N ALA A 235 -49.24 -39.42 58.50
CA ALA A 235 -49.06 -39.71 57.07
C ALA A 235 -49.73 -38.65 56.19
N ALA A 236 -50.93 -38.19 56.57
CA ALA A 236 -51.62 -37.10 55.88
C ALA A 236 -50.83 -35.78 56.00
N ALA A 237 -50.31 -35.46 57.19
CA ALA A 237 -49.46 -34.29 57.40
C ALA A 237 -48.15 -34.37 56.60
N ALA A 238 -47.52 -35.54 56.53
CA ALA A 238 -46.31 -35.77 55.75
C ALA A 238 -46.56 -35.64 54.24
N HIS A 239 -47.70 -36.15 53.74
CA HIS A 239 -48.10 -35.97 52.35
C HIS A 239 -48.29 -34.48 52.00
N LEU A 240 -49.00 -33.74 52.84
CA LEU A 240 -49.21 -32.29 52.65
C LEU A 240 -47.88 -31.53 52.68
N ALA A 241 -46.98 -31.85 53.61
CA ALA A 241 -45.66 -31.24 53.68
C ALA A 241 -44.78 -31.57 52.46
N ALA A 242 -44.86 -32.80 51.94
CA ALA A 242 -44.17 -33.18 50.71
C ALA A 242 -44.74 -32.45 49.48
N GLU A 243 -46.06 -32.27 49.42
CA GLU A 243 -46.71 -31.51 48.36
C GLU A 243 -46.31 -30.03 48.39
N MET A 244 -46.30 -29.40 49.57
CA MET A 244 -45.83 -28.02 49.73
C MET A 244 -44.38 -27.86 49.31
N ARG A 245 -43.48 -28.76 49.73
CA ARG A 245 -42.07 -28.76 49.28
C ARG A 245 -41.93 -28.93 47.77
N ARG A 246 -42.78 -29.77 47.15
CA ARG A 246 -42.79 -29.95 45.70
C ARG A 246 -43.20 -28.67 44.99
N ARG A 247 -44.24 -27.97 45.49
CA ARG A 247 -44.67 -26.67 44.94
C ARG A 247 -43.59 -25.61 45.10
N GLU A 248 -42.98 -25.50 46.28
CA GLU A 248 -41.87 -24.57 46.53
C GLU A 248 -40.66 -24.85 45.63
N ALA A 249 -40.29 -26.13 45.46
CA ALA A 249 -39.20 -26.53 44.57
C ALA A 249 -39.52 -26.22 43.10
N GLU A 250 -40.77 -26.43 42.66
CA GLU A 250 -41.20 -26.10 41.31
C GLU A 250 -41.19 -24.57 41.08
N GLU A 251 -41.68 -23.78 42.03
CA GLU A 251 -41.61 -22.32 41.96
C GLU A 251 -40.17 -21.81 41.95
N ALA A 252 -39.30 -22.37 42.79
CA ALA A 252 -37.87 -22.04 42.81
C ALA A 252 -37.22 -22.37 41.46
N ALA A 253 -37.52 -23.55 40.89
CA ALA A 253 -37.03 -23.95 39.56
C ALA A 253 -37.54 -22.99 38.46
N ARG A 254 -38.81 -22.57 38.52
CA ARG A 254 -39.36 -21.56 37.59
C ARG A 254 -38.63 -20.22 37.70
N ARG A 255 -38.33 -19.75 38.91
CA ARG A 255 -37.59 -18.49 39.12
C ARG A 255 -36.16 -18.57 38.56
N VAL A 256 -35.46 -19.69 38.77
CA VAL A 256 -34.11 -19.90 38.21
C VAL A 256 -34.18 -19.92 36.68
N ALA A 257 -35.09 -20.70 36.11
CA ALA A 257 -35.27 -20.77 34.65
C ALA A 257 -35.62 -19.40 34.04
N GLU A 258 -36.45 -18.59 34.72
CA GLU A 258 -36.78 -17.23 34.27
C GLU A 258 -35.56 -16.30 34.34
N GLN A 259 -34.76 -16.37 35.41
CA GLN A 259 -33.53 -15.60 35.53
C GLN A 259 -32.49 -15.99 34.47
N GLU A 260 -32.36 -17.29 34.16
CA GLU A 260 -31.50 -17.77 33.08
C GLU A 260 -31.97 -17.28 31.71
N ARG A 261 -33.27 -17.32 31.43
CA ARG A 261 -33.85 -16.75 30.20
C ARG A 261 -33.56 -15.26 30.09
N LYS A 262 -33.72 -14.50 31.18
CA LYS A 262 -33.41 -13.06 31.21
C LYS A 262 -31.93 -12.79 30.95
N ARG A 263 -31.03 -13.56 31.57
CA ARG A 263 -29.57 -13.47 31.33
C ARG A 263 -29.20 -13.84 29.90
N ALA A 264 -29.76 -14.93 29.37
CA ALA A 264 -29.53 -15.36 28.00
C ALA A 264 -29.99 -14.31 26.99
N ALA A 265 -31.20 -13.76 27.17
CA ALA A 265 -31.74 -12.70 26.33
C ALA A 265 -30.88 -11.43 26.39
N PHE A 266 -30.40 -11.04 27.58
CA PHE A 266 -29.50 -9.91 27.75
C PHE A 266 -28.18 -10.10 26.99
N TRP A 267 -27.53 -11.25 27.13
CA TRP A 267 -26.29 -11.57 26.42
C TRP A 267 -26.49 -11.72 24.91
N GLU A 268 -27.63 -12.22 24.46
CA GLU A 268 -27.97 -12.25 23.05
C GLU A 268 -28.16 -10.84 22.48
N GLY A 269 -28.85 -9.95 23.20
CA GLY A 269 -28.97 -8.53 22.85
C GLY A 269 -27.60 -7.86 22.72
N LEU A 270 -26.69 -8.09 23.68
CA LEU A 270 -25.34 -7.53 23.64
C LEU A 270 -24.52 -8.07 22.45
N ARG A 271 -24.65 -9.36 22.13
CA ARG A 271 -23.98 -9.96 20.94
C ARG A 271 -24.53 -9.38 19.64
N ARG A 272 -25.85 -9.17 19.53
CA ARG A 272 -26.47 -8.54 18.36
C ARG A 272 -25.99 -7.10 18.18
N GLU A 273 -25.87 -6.34 19.27
CA GLU A 273 -25.38 -4.97 19.21
C GLU A 273 -23.90 -4.91 18.82
N GLN A 274 -23.06 -5.77 19.40
CA GLN A 274 -21.65 -5.88 19.00
C GLN A 274 -21.51 -6.29 17.52
N ALA A 275 -22.34 -7.23 17.04
CA ALA A 275 -22.35 -7.63 15.64
C ALA A 275 -22.75 -6.46 14.72
N ARG A 276 -23.74 -5.64 15.12
CA ARG A 276 -24.15 -4.46 14.37
C ARG A 276 -23.03 -3.43 14.28
N ILE A 277 -22.36 -3.12 15.40
CA ILE A 277 -21.22 -2.19 15.43
C ILE A 277 -20.08 -2.72 14.57
N ALA A 278 -19.77 -4.01 14.65
CA ALA A 278 -18.72 -4.64 13.84
C ALA A 278 -19.03 -4.57 12.33
N GLN A 279 -20.29 -4.81 11.94
CA GLN A 279 -20.75 -4.68 10.56
C GLN A 279 -20.62 -3.23 10.07
N GLU A 280 -21.08 -2.26 10.86
CA GLU A 280 -20.99 -0.85 10.50
C GLU A 280 -19.53 -0.38 10.36
N GLN A 281 -18.64 -0.82 11.26
CA GLN A 281 -17.21 -0.52 11.14
C GLN A 281 -16.59 -1.17 9.89
N ALA A 282 -16.96 -2.42 9.57
CA ALA A 282 -16.49 -3.10 8.38
C ALA A 282 -16.96 -2.39 7.10
N GLU A 283 -18.21 -1.93 7.05
CA GLU A 283 -18.75 -1.16 5.92
C GLU A 283 -18.06 0.19 5.79
N ARG A 284 -17.88 0.93 6.89
CA ARG A 284 -17.11 2.19 6.89
C ARG A 284 -15.68 1.99 6.41
N GLN A 285 -15.01 0.91 6.81
CA GLN A 285 -13.67 0.59 6.33
C GLN A 285 -13.66 0.23 4.84
N ARG A 286 -14.65 -0.52 4.34
CA ARG A 286 -14.78 -0.83 2.91
C ARG A 286 -15.00 0.45 2.09
N ALA A 287 -15.93 1.30 2.50
CA ALA A 287 -16.20 2.58 1.85
C ALA A 287 -14.98 3.51 1.87
N ALA A 288 -14.23 3.54 2.98
CA ALA A 288 -12.99 4.33 3.07
C ALA A 288 -11.90 3.81 2.12
N ARG A 289 -11.74 2.48 2.01
CA ARG A 289 -10.79 1.86 1.07
C ARG A 289 -11.17 2.15 -0.38
N GLU A 290 -12.43 2.01 -0.73
CA GLU A 290 -12.93 2.29 -2.08
C GLU A 290 -12.73 3.77 -2.46
N ARG A 291 -13.00 4.71 -1.54
CA ARG A 291 -12.73 6.14 -1.78
C ARG A 291 -11.24 6.41 -1.97
N ALA A 292 -10.38 5.80 -1.15
CA ALA A 292 -8.94 5.96 -1.28
C ALA A 292 -8.41 5.36 -2.60
N GLU A 293 -8.97 4.24 -3.05
CA GLU A 293 -8.62 3.63 -4.33
C GLU A 293 -9.07 4.51 -5.51
N ARG A 294 -10.29 5.03 -5.48
CA ARG A 294 -10.78 5.98 -6.49
C ARG A 294 -9.91 7.24 -6.57
N GLN A 295 -9.54 7.84 -5.43
CA GLN A 295 -8.65 8.99 -5.39
C GLN A 295 -7.27 8.70 -6.00
N ARG A 296 -6.70 7.53 -5.69
CA ARG A 296 -5.41 7.11 -6.29
C ARG A 296 -5.52 6.91 -7.79
N ALA A 297 -6.61 6.33 -8.27
CA ALA A 297 -6.86 6.14 -9.70
C ALA A 297 -7.05 7.47 -10.43
N GLU A 298 -7.76 8.42 -9.83
CA GLU A 298 -7.94 9.79 -10.36
C GLU A 298 -6.61 10.55 -10.42
N GLU A 299 -5.82 10.52 -9.34
CA GLU A 299 -4.49 11.17 -9.28
C GLU A 299 -3.52 10.55 -10.30
N GLU A 300 -3.53 9.23 -10.47
CA GLU A 300 -2.71 8.55 -11.48
C GLU A 300 -3.14 8.91 -12.91
N ALA A 301 -4.45 8.96 -13.19
CA ALA A 301 -4.98 9.39 -14.48
C ALA A 301 -4.62 10.85 -14.79
N GLU A 302 -4.67 11.74 -13.81
CA GLU A 302 -4.26 13.14 -13.97
C GLU A 302 -2.75 13.25 -14.23
N ARG A 303 -1.92 12.52 -13.48
CA ARG A 303 -0.47 12.46 -13.69
C ARG A 303 -0.12 11.96 -15.09
N ASP A 304 -0.81 10.94 -15.58
CA ASP A 304 -0.62 10.42 -16.93
C ASP A 304 -1.06 11.40 -18.01
N ARG A 305 -2.17 12.13 -17.79
CA ARG A 305 -2.62 13.20 -18.69
C ARG A 305 -1.56 14.30 -18.80
N LEU A 306 -1.05 14.79 -17.67
CA LEU A 306 0.01 15.81 -17.64
C LEU A 306 1.29 15.33 -18.32
N ARG A 307 1.65 14.04 -18.15
CA ARG A 307 2.81 13.44 -18.82
C ARG A 307 2.65 13.40 -20.34
N ARG A 308 1.46 13.07 -20.84
CA ARG A 308 1.16 13.05 -22.28
C ARG A 308 1.19 14.45 -22.88
N GLU A 309 0.55 15.42 -22.22
CA GLU A 309 0.54 16.82 -22.66
C GLU A 309 1.96 17.41 -22.73
N LYS A 310 2.78 17.14 -21.71
CA LYS A 310 4.18 17.57 -21.70
C LYS A 310 4.97 16.91 -22.84
N ALA A 311 4.80 15.61 -23.07
CA ALA A 311 5.48 14.91 -24.14
C ALA A 311 5.07 15.43 -25.53
N GLU A 312 3.81 15.77 -25.72
CA GLU A 312 3.31 16.37 -26.96
C GLU A 312 3.92 17.77 -27.18
N LYS A 313 3.93 18.62 -26.14
CA LYS A 313 4.55 19.94 -26.22
C LYS A 313 6.05 19.86 -26.54
N ASP A 314 6.77 18.96 -25.87
CA ASP A 314 8.19 18.73 -26.13
C ASP A 314 8.43 18.23 -27.58
N ALA A 315 7.51 17.41 -28.12
CA ALA A 315 7.57 16.96 -29.51
C ALA A 315 7.31 18.11 -30.52
N GLN A 316 6.31 18.97 -30.25
CA GLN A 316 6.03 20.14 -31.08
C GLN A 316 7.20 21.13 -31.07
N ASP A 317 7.80 21.40 -29.91
CA ASP A 317 8.96 22.28 -29.78
C ASP A 317 10.18 21.73 -30.53
N ARG A 318 10.39 20.41 -30.53
CA ARG A 318 11.44 19.77 -31.33
C ARG A 318 11.21 19.95 -32.82
N LEU A 319 9.98 19.69 -33.30
CA LEU A 319 9.63 19.85 -34.71
C LEU A 319 9.78 21.31 -35.15
N ARG A 320 9.41 22.27 -34.30
CA ARG A 320 9.58 23.71 -34.58
C ARG A 320 11.06 24.07 -34.73
N LYS A 321 11.91 23.65 -33.79
CA LYS A 321 13.36 23.91 -33.85
C LYS A 321 14.00 23.28 -35.08
N GLU A 322 13.57 22.09 -35.47
CA GLU A 322 14.04 21.42 -36.68
C GLU A 322 13.65 22.20 -37.95
N ARG A 323 12.40 22.68 -38.04
CA ARG A 323 11.97 23.53 -39.16
C ARG A 323 12.71 24.85 -39.22
N GLU A 324 12.93 25.51 -38.07
CA GLU A 324 13.71 26.74 -37.99
C GLU A 324 15.16 26.50 -38.45
N ALA A 325 15.79 25.39 -38.01
CA ALA A 325 17.13 25.01 -38.45
C ALA A 325 17.19 24.72 -39.96
N GLN A 326 16.21 23.99 -40.50
CA GLN A 326 16.09 23.72 -41.93
C GLN A 326 15.88 25.01 -42.74
N GLN A 327 15.08 25.95 -42.24
CA GLN A 327 14.86 27.23 -42.90
C GLN A 327 16.13 28.08 -42.93
N VAL A 328 16.85 28.15 -41.81
CA VAL A 328 18.16 28.84 -41.74
C VAL A 328 19.14 28.21 -42.73
N GLN A 329 19.21 26.88 -42.77
CA GLN A 329 20.06 26.17 -43.71
C GLN A 329 19.65 26.44 -45.17
N ALA A 330 18.38 26.31 -45.51
CA ALA A 330 17.87 26.57 -46.86
C ALA A 330 18.13 28.02 -47.32
N SER A 331 17.97 28.99 -46.41
CA SER A 331 18.27 30.40 -46.70
C SER A 331 19.76 30.61 -47.01
N ALA A 332 20.65 29.95 -46.26
CA ALA A 332 22.08 30.03 -46.50
C ALA A 332 22.48 29.32 -47.80
N GLU A 333 21.91 28.15 -48.10
CA GLU A 333 22.14 27.44 -49.36
C GLU A 333 21.71 28.28 -50.57
N ALA A 334 20.52 28.88 -50.52
CA ALA A 334 20.03 29.79 -51.56
C ALA A 334 20.98 30.97 -51.77
N TRP A 335 21.50 31.52 -50.68
CA TRP A 335 22.46 32.62 -50.72
C TRP A 335 23.81 32.22 -51.36
N TYR A 336 24.40 31.08 -50.98
CA TYR A 336 25.62 30.57 -51.61
C TYR A 336 25.43 30.22 -53.08
N LYS A 337 24.25 29.70 -53.45
CA LYS A 337 23.91 29.43 -54.84
C LYS A 337 23.91 30.73 -55.66
N ALA A 338 23.32 31.80 -55.14
CA ALA A 338 23.36 33.12 -55.76
C ALA A 338 24.79 33.69 -55.86
N TYR A 339 25.60 33.56 -54.79
CA TYR A 339 27.01 33.96 -54.79
C TYR A 339 27.81 33.25 -55.90
N ASN A 340 27.68 31.92 -56.00
CA ASN A 340 28.39 31.14 -57.03
C ASN A 340 27.89 31.44 -58.43
N ALA A 341 26.58 31.65 -58.63
CA ALA A 341 26.00 32.02 -59.92
C ALA A 341 26.53 33.38 -60.40
N LYS A 342 26.57 34.39 -59.52
CA LYS A 342 27.17 35.70 -59.83
C LYS A 342 28.63 35.57 -60.23
N TRP A 343 29.41 34.79 -59.49
CA TRP A 343 30.81 34.52 -59.84
C TRP A 343 30.97 33.85 -61.21
N ALA A 344 30.10 32.90 -61.55
CA ALA A 344 30.13 32.27 -62.86
C ALA A 344 29.85 33.28 -63.98
N MET A 345 28.89 34.20 -63.80
CA MET A 345 28.60 35.26 -64.78
C MET A 345 29.78 36.23 -64.96
N ILE A 346 30.46 36.60 -63.87
CA ILE A 346 31.63 37.49 -63.91
C ILE A 346 32.83 36.80 -64.60
N GLN A 347 32.97 35.49 -64.45
CA GLN A 347 34.07 34.73 -65.04
C GLN A 347 33.84 34.36 -66.51
N ASP A 348 32.59 34.32 -66.96
CA ASP A 348 32.27 34.03 -68.36
C ASP A 348 32.64 35.22 -69.26
N THR A 349 33.76 35.10 -70.00
CA THR A 349 34.27 36.10 -70.95
C THR A 349 33.34 36.39 -72.11
N ASN A 350 32.39 35.50 -72.40
CA ASN A 350 31.47 35.63 -73.53
C ASN A 350 30.16 36.32 -73.15
N SER A 351 29.88 36.48 -71.85
CA SER A 351 28.67 37.12 -71.37
C SER A 351 28.79 38.65 -71.45
N ALA A 352 27.85 39.28 -72.16
CA ALA A 352 27.68 40.73 -72.15
C ALA A 352 27.05 41.16 -70.81
N VAL A 353 27.87 41.30 -69.78
CA VAL A 353 27.45 41.76 -68.45
C VAL A 353 27.49 43.30 -68.42
N PRO A 354 26.44 43.98 -67.92
CA PRO A 354 26.49 45.42 -67.67
C PRO A 354 27.68 45.82 -66.78
N PRO A 355 28.16 47.07 -66.83
CA PRO A 355 29.21 47.55 -65.94
C PRO A 355 28.80 47.36 -64.47
N LEU A 356 29.58 46.57 -63.74
CA LEU A 356 29.29 46.19 -62.35
C LEU A 356 29.65 47.33 -61.39
N LEU A 357 28.77 47.61 -60.44
CA LEU A 357 29.04 48.52 -59.33
C LEU A 357 29.78 47.81 -58.18
N PHE A 358 30.42 48.56 -57.29
CA PHE A 358 31.11 48.03 -56.12
C PHE A 358 30.25 47.07 -55.28
N SER A 359 28.98 47.42 -55.05
CA SER A 359 28.04 46.62 -54.25
C SER A 359 27.49 45.38 -54.96
N GLU A 360 27.64 45.29 -56.28
CA GLU A 360 27.13 44.16 -57.07
C GLU A 360 28.11 42.98 -57.10
N ILE A 361 29.39 43.25 -56.80
CA ILE A 361 30.43 42.24 -56.72
C ILE A 361 30.10 41.27 -55.57
N PRO A 362 30.09 39.95 -55.83
CA PRO A 362 29.86 38.94 -54.80
C PRO A 362 31.08 38.81 -53.89
N TRP A 363 31.22 39.73 -52.94
CA TRP A 363 32.22 39.68 -51.87
C TRP A 363 31.98 38.46 -50.97
N PRO A 364 33.02 37.87 -50.35
CA PRO A 364 32.91 36.68 -49.51
C PRO A 364 32.42 37.05 -48.11
N LEU A 365 31.25 37.68 -48.02
CA LEU A 365 30.67 38.27 -46.81
C LEU A 365 29.16 38.00 -46.79
N PRO A 366 28.55 37.65 -45.64
CA PRO A 366 27.11 37.37 -45.56
C PRO A 366 26.22 38.61 -45.78
N THR A 367 26.79 39.81 -45.63
CA THR A 367 26.10 41.10 -45.76
C THR A 367 26.46 41.80 -47.06
N ILE A 368 25.58 42.69 -47.53
CA ILE A 368 25.86 43.56 -48.67
C ILE A 368 26.94 44.56 -48.26
N VAL A 369 27.97 44.68 -49.09
CA VAL A 369 29.13 45.56 -48.88
C VAL A 369 28.89 46.85 -49.64
N GLN A 370 28.96 47.99 -48.98
CA GLN A 370 28.83 49.31 -49.62
C GLN A 370 30.17 50.03 -49.69
N SER A 371 31.11 49.68 -48.81
CA SER A 371 32.44 50.29 -48.74
C SER A 371 33.52 49.27 -48.40
N ILE A 372 34.79 49.64 -48.65
CA ILE A 372 35.95 48.81 -48.31
C ILE A 372 36.02 48.53 -46.80
N ALA A 373 35.56 49.47 -45.97
CA ALA A 373 35.57 49.34 -44.51
C ALA A 373 34.67 48.23 -43.97
N ASP A 374 33.66 47.81 -44.74
CA ASP A 374 32.76 46.70 -44.36
C ASP A 374 33.48 45.34 -44.43
N ILE A 375 34.59 45.26 -45.18
CA ILE A 375 35.38 44.05 -45.38
C ILE A 375 36.28 43.82 -44.16
N ASN A 376 35.87 42.87 -43.32
CA ASN A 376 36.58 42.52 -42.10
C ASN A 376 37.00 41.04 -42.09
N TYR A 377 38.07 40.75 -41.33
CA TYR A 377 38.67 39.42 -41.24
C TYR A 377 37.66 38.35 -40.76
N GLU A 378 36.89 38.66 -39.71
CA GLU A 378 35.98 37.72 -39.07
C GLU A 378 34.79 37.33 -39.97
N ALA A 379 34.23 38.28 -40.71
CA ALA A 379 33.11 38.03 -41.61
C ALA A 379 33.54 37.23 -42.84
N VAL A 380 34.73 37.48 -43.39
CA VAL A 380 35.30 36.64 -44.46
C VAL A 380 35.60 35.24 -43.94
N LYS A 381 36.17 35.11 -42.73
CA LYS A 381 36.42 33.81 -42.09
C LYS A 381 35.13 33.04 -41.85
N PHE A 382 34.10 33.71 -41.33
CA PHE A 382 32.76 33.15 -41.12
C PHE A 382 32.16 32.66 -42.44
N PHE A 383 32.25 33.45 -43.50
CA PHE A 383 31.76 33.08 -44.83
C PHE A 383 32.49 31.85 -45.40
N VAL A 384 33.83 31.81 -45.33
CA VAL A 384 34.61 30.73 -45.93
C VAL A 384 34.37 29.40 -45.20
N PHE A 385 34.17 29.45 -43.88
CA PHE A 385 34.00 28.28 -43.02
C PHE A 385 32.55 27.95 -42.66
N TYR A 386 31.57 28.54 -43.34
CA TYR A 386 30.18 28.25 -43.05
C TYR A 386 29.88 26.73 -43.16
N PRO A 387 29.25 26.11 -42.15
CA PRO A 387 29.14 24.66 -42.06
C PRO A 387 28.40 24.03 -43.25
N THR A 388 27.33 24.67 -43.71
CA THR A 388 26.45 24.14 -44.77
C THR A 388 26.73 24.79 -46.13
N ARG A 389 28.00 25.14 -46.40
CA ARG A 389 28.40 25.69 -47.70
C ARG A 389 28.27 24.60 -48.78
N PRO A 390 27.40 24.77 -49.80
CA PRO A 390 27.18 23.75 -50.83
C PRO A 390 28.49 23.37 -51.55
N GLY A 391 28.72 22.07 -51.72
CA GLY A 391 29.90 21.53 -52.42
C GLY A 391 31.20 21.45 -51.59
N PHE A 392 31.17 21.87 -50.32
CA PHE A 392 32.30 21.77 -49.40
C PHE A 392 32.01 20.94 -48.14
N GLU A 393 30.89 20.20 -48.12
CA GLU A 393 30.57 19.23 -47.08
C GLU A 393 31.73 18.24 -46.90
N GLY A 394 32.29 18.16 -45.69
CA GLY A 394 33.46 17.33 -45.38
C GLY A 394 34.79 17.75 -46.01
N ALA A 395 34.84 18.79 -46.85
CA ALA A 395 36.08 19.27 -47.44
C ALA A 395 36.98 19.96 -46.38
N PRO A 396 38.30 19.72 -46.39
CA PRO A 396 39.22 20.33 -45.44
C PRO A 396 39.23 21.85 -45.59
N ASN A 397 39.39 22.56 -44.47
CA ASN A 397 39.37 24.04 -44.41
C ASN A 397 40.30 24.69 -45.45
N LYS A 398 41.50 24.11 -45.68
CA LYS A 398 42.43 24.58 -46.72
C LYS A 398 41.85 24.56 -48.13
N LYS A 399 41.05 23.54 -48.49
CA LYS A 399 40.40 23.44 -49.80
C LYS A 399 39.32 24.51 -49.97
N ARG A 400 38.57 24.80 -48.90
CA ARG A 400 37.55 25.87 -48.87
C ARG A 400 38.20 27.23 -49.14
N VAL A 401 39.25 27.58 -48.39
CA VAL A 401 39.96 28.86 -48.54
C VAL A 401 40.61 29.00 -49.92
N ARG A 402 41.29 27.96 -50.42
CA ARG A 402 41.90 27.98 -51.76
C ARG A 402 40.89 28.24 -52.88
N SER A 403 39.67 27.75 -52.74
CA SER A 403 38.63 27.96 -53.76
C SER A 403 38.24 29.43 -53.93
N ASP A 404 38.14 30.18 -52.83
CA ASP A 404 37.87 31.62 -52.88
C ASP A 404 39.14 32.41 -53.23
N MET A 405 40.31 31.97 -52.75
CA MET A 405 41.59 32.60 -53.11
C MET A 405 41.86 32.57 -54.62
N LEU A 406 41.40 31.53 -55.34
CA LEU A 406 41.47 31.48 -56.80
C LEU A 406 40.57 32.52 -57.50
N LYS A 407 39.45 32.90 -56.89
CA LYS A 407 38.52 33.94 -57.41
C LYS A 407 39.08 35.34 -57.18
N PHE A 408 39.70 35.56 -56.02
CA PHE A 408 40.25 36.85 -55.60
C PHE A 408 41.77 36.99 -55.82
N HIS A 409 42.39 36.11 -56.61
CA HIS A 409 43.82 36.22 -56.89
C HIS A 409 44.10 37.55 -57.63
N PRO A 410 45.05 38.38 -57.18
CA PRO A 410 45.22 39.75 -57.68
C PRO A 410 45.37 39.82 -59.20
N ASP A 411 46.20 38.95 -59.78
CA ASP A 411 46.42 38.89 -61.23
C ASP A 411 45.13 38.55 -62.02
N LYS A 412 44.42 37.47 -61.62
CA LYS A 412 43.19 37.07 -62.30
C LYS A 412 42.07 38.09 -62.08
N PHE A 413 41.96 38.64 -60.88
CA PHE A 413 40.91 39.60 -60.53
C PHE A 413 41.06 40.90 -61.34
N VAL A 414 42.29 41.41 -61.47
CA VAL A 414 42.62 42.59 -62.30
C VAL A 414 42.33 42.34 -63.78
N ASN A 415 42.66 41.15 -64.29
CA ASN A 415 42.51 40.87 -65.73
C ASN A 415 41.09 40.47 -66.14
N THR A 416 40.30 39.86 -65.25
CA THR A 416 38.97 39.31 -65.59
C THR A 416 37.81 40.12 -65.03
N THR A 417 37.92 40.59 -63.79
CA THR A 417 36.81 41.22 -63.06
C THR A 417 36.85 42.73 -63.21
N LEU A 418 37.99 43.40 -62.97
CA LEU A 418 38.10 44.86 -63.05
C LEU A 418 37.67 45.50 -64.38
N PRO A 419 37.92 44.91 -65.57
CA PRO A 419 37.48 45.53 -66.83
C PRO A 419 35.96 45.66 -66.92
N ARG A 420 35.21 44.81 -66.22
CA ARG A 420 33.74 44.80 -66.17
C ARG A 420 33.18 45.75 -65.12
N VAL A 421 34.00 46.31 -64.25
CA VAL A 421 33.57 47.22 -63.20
C VAL A 421 33.42 48.62 -63.77
N HIS A 422 32.39 49.33 -63.30
CA HIS A 422 32.14 50.72 -63.63
C HIS A 422 33.40 51.56 -63.35
N PRO A 423 33.84 52.44 -64.28
CA PRO A 423 35.11 53.15 -64.15
C PRO A 423 35.30 53.91 -62.83
N ALA A 424 34.21 54.47 -62.28
CA ALA A 424 34.23 55.20 -61.01
C ALA A 424 34.56 54.31 -59.79
N ASP A 425 34.25 53.02 -59.85
CA ASP A 425 34.42 52.08 -58.74
C ASP A 425 35.69 51.23 -58.87
N ARG A 426 36.40 51.30 -60.01
CA ARG A 426 37.53 50.39 -60.31
C ARG A 426 38.64 50.42 -59.26
N GLU A 427 39.01 51.61 -58.79
CA GLU A 427 40.05 51.77 -57.77
C GLU A 427 39.62 51.15 -56.44
N ALA A 428 38.42 51.46 -55.97
CA ALA A 428 37.86 50.91 -54.74
C ALA A 428 37.71 49.38 -54.80
N VAL A 429 37.25 48.84 -55.95
CA VAL A 429 37.14 47.39 -56.16
C VAL A 429 38.51 46.72 -56.21
N ALA A 430 39.52 47.34 -56.83
CA ALA A 430 40.88 46.79 -56.86
C ALA A 430 41.48 46.70 -55.46
N GLU A 431 41.31 47.76 -54.65
CA GLU A 431 41.75 47.79 -53.25
C GLU A 431 41.02 46.73 -52.40
N ALA A 432 39.69 46.66 -52.51
CA ALA A 432 38.89 45.64 -51.83
C ALA A 432 39.28 44.20 -52.21
N GLY A 433 39.53 43.95 -53.50
CA GLY A 433 39.99 42.64 -53.99
C GLY A 433 41.35 42.25 -53.39
N LEU A 434 42.29 43.20 -53.33
CA LEU A 434 43.60 43.00 -52.69
C LEU A 434 43.45 42.73 -51.19
N LEU A 435 42.59 43.48 -50.50
CA LEU A 435 42.32 43.30 -49.07
C LEU A 435 41.76 41.89 -48.79
N VAL A 436 40.75 41.45 -49.56
CA VAL A 436 40.18 40.10 -49.45
C VAL A 436 41.24 39.03 -49.70
N SER A 437 42.09 39.19 -50.72
CA SER A 437 43.18 38.25 -51.00
C SER A 437 44.17 38.13 -49.82
N LYS A 438 44.50 39.25 -49.15
CA LYS A 438 45.35 39.26 -47.95
C LYS A 438 44.67 38.51 -46.79
N ILE A 439 43.39 38.79 -46.54
CA ILE A 439 42.59 38.12 -45.50
C ILE A 439 42.53 36.61 -45.76
N LEU A 440 42.25 36.18 -46.99
CA LEU A 440 42.20 34.76 -47.35
C LEU A 440 43.56 34.06 -47.18
N SER A 441 44.67 34.75 -47.47
CA SER A 441 46.03 34.23 -47.27
C SER A 441 46.36 34.06 -45.78
N GLN A 442 45.91 34.99 -44.95
CA GLN A 442 46.01 34.89 -43.50
C GLN A 442 45.19 33.70 -42.97
N ILE A 443 43.91 33.57 -43.37
CA ILE A 443 43.04 32.45 -42.98
C ILE A 443 43.65 31.10 -43.41
N LEU A 444 44.25 31.01 -44.60
CA LEU A 444 44.89 29.78 -45.09
C LEU A 444 46.06 29.36 -44.19
N THR A 445 46.80 30.34 -43.67
CA THR A 445 47.95 30.13 -42.77
C THR A 445 47.50 29.61 -41.39
N GLU A 446 46.36 30.10 -40.91
CA GLU A 446 45.72 29.66 -39.65
C GLU A 446 45.05 28.29 -39.76
N ALA A 447 44.51 27.95 -40.93
CA ALA A 447 43.75 26.71 -41.17
C ALA A 447 44.61 25.44 -41.26
N ARG A 448 45.59 25.28 -40.35
CA ARG A 448 46.57 24.19 -40.36
C ARG A 448 45.97 22.80 -40.25
#